data_AF-A0A1C6SVH0-F1
#
_entry.id   AF-A0A1C6SVH0-F1
#
_cell.length_a   1.000
_cell.length_b   1.000
_cell.length_c   1.000
_cell.angle_alpha   90.00
_cell.angle_beta   90.00
_cell.angle_gamma   90.00
#
_symmetry.space_group_name_H-M   'P 1'
#
loop_
_entity.id
_entity.type
_entity.pdbx_description
1 polymer ?
#
loop_
_entity_poly.entity_id
_entity_poly.type
_entity_poly.pdbx_seq_one_letter_code
_entity_poly.pdbx_strand_id
1 'polypeptide(L)'
;MGSVHVVARSAGRKGRRHRRAKVDLQAATTTCWLCGHGGAYELDHDPPRKVLLRLGLDPDDPRFHKAAHGSSCRCPTCGQCCNQVKGDRAARRSRMVR
;
A
#
# COMPACT_ATOMS: atom_id res chain seq x y z
N MET A 1 12.10 -23.47 21.46
CA MET A 1 10.76 -22.92 21.73
C MET A 1 10.33 -22.14 20.50
N GLY A 2 9.56 -22.77 19.60
CA GLY A 2 9.12 -22.14 18.35
C GLY A 2 7.85 -21.32 18.59
N SER A 3 7.95 -20.00 18.51
CA SER A 3 6.79 -19.11 18.55
C SER A 3 5.94 -19.35 17.30
N VAL A 4 4.84 -20.06 17.48
CA VAL A 4 3.76 -20.20 16.50
C VAL A 4 3.17 -18.82 16.28
N HIS A 5 3.63 -18.11 15.24
CA HIS A 5 2.97 -16.90 14.77
C HIS A 5 1.61 -17.30 14.22
N VAL A 6 0.58 -17.20 15.07
CA VAL A 6 -0.81 -17.34 14.66
C VAL A 6 -1.07 -16.26 13.63
N VAL A 7 -1.09 -16.64 12.35
CA VAL A 7 -1.48 -15.74 11.26
C VAL A 7 -2.94 -15.38 11.52
N ALA A 8 -3.17 -14.21 12.11
CA ALA A 8 -4.51 -13.73 12.37
C ALA A 8 -5.26 -13.73 11.02
N ARG A 9 -6.43 -14.37 10.98
CA ARG A 9 -7.30 -14.32 9.79
C ARG A 9 -7.70 -12.86 9.57
N SER A 10 -6.99 -12.13 8.71
CA SER A 10 -7.36 -10.76 8.33
C SER A 10 -8.72 -10.79 7.64
N ALA A 11 -9.67 -9.98 8.10
CA ALA A 11 -10.95 -9.73 7.43
C ALA A 11 -10.83 -8.99 6.08
N GLY A 12 -9.63 -8.98 5.49
CA GLY A 12 -9.31 -8.30 4.25
C GLY A 12 -9.52 -6.79 4.31
N ARG A 13 -9.67 -6.17 3.13
CA ARG A 13 -9.79 -4.72 2.95
C ARG A 13 -11.06 -4.08 3.55
N LYS A 14 -11.90 -4.84 4.24
CA LYS A 14 -13.13 -4.35 4.87
C LYS A 14 -13.06 -4.39 6.40
N GLY A 15 -11.98 -4.91 6.98
CA GLY A 15 -11.81 -5.02 8.43
C GLY A 15 -11.50 -3.69 9.13
N ARG A 16 -11.88 -3.61 10.41
CA ARG A 16 -11.55 -2.49 11.32
C ARG A 16 -10.05 -2.19 11.34
N ARG A 17 -9.21 -3.24 11.34
CA ARG A 17 -7.74 -3.13 11.34
C ARG A 17 -7.24 -2.38 10.11
N HIS A 18 -7.70 -2.76 8.92
CA HIS A 18 -7.31 -2.09 7.68
C HIS A 18 -7.77 -0.63 7.65
N ARG A 19 -8.99 -0.33 8.11
CA ARG A 19 -9.48 1.05 8.19
C ARG A 19 -8.61 1.91 9.12
N ARG A 20 -8.26 1.38 10.29
CA ARG A 20 -7.38 2.08 11.24
C ARG A 20 -5.98 2.30 10.65
N ALA A 21 -5.38 1.26 10.08
CA ALA A 21 -4.08 1.37 9.41
C ALA A 21 -4.08 2.41 8.28
N LYS A 22 -5.19 2.52 7.53
CA LYS A 22 -5.35 3.56 6.51
C LYS A 22 -5.38 4.98 7.08
N VAL A 23 -6.10 5.18 8.20
CA VAL A 23 -6.13 6.48 8.91
C VAL A 23 -4.74 6.82 9.46
N ASP A 24 -4.10 5.87 10.15
CA ASP A 24 -2.78 6.07 10.75
C ASP A 24 -1.72 6.39 9.67
N LEU A 25 -1.76 5.68 8.53
CA LEU A 25 -0.89 5.93 7.39
C LEU A 25 -1.07 7.33 6.81
N GLN A 26 -2.31 7.80 6.66
CA GLN A 26 -2.62 9.12 6.11
C GLN A 26 -2.22 10.25 7.05
N ALA A 27 -2.33 10.04 8.36
CA ALA A 27 -1.82 10.97 9.35
C ALA A 27 -0.28 11.06 9.30
N ALA A 28 0.41 9.94 9.01
CA ALA A 28 1.85 9.91 8.88
C ALA A 28 2.37 10.51 7.56
N THR A 29 1.69 10.24 6.44
CA THR A 29 2.09 10.77 5.13
C THR A 29 0.97 10.67 4.09
N THR A 30 0.96 11.64 3.19
CA THR A 30 0.17 11.61 1.96
C THR A 30 1.05 11.60 0.71
N THR A 31 2.35 11.37 0.87
CA THR A 31 3.31 11.29 -0.22
C THR A 31 3.31 9.89 -0.81
N CYS A 32 3.01 9.79 -2.10
CA CYS A 32 3.03 8.52 -2.81
C CYS A 32 4.44 7.93 -2.83
N TRP A 33 4.62 6.75 -2.25
CA TRP A 33 5.94 6.11 -2.20
C TRP A 33 6.48 5.69 -3.58
N LEU A 34 5.59 5.56 -4.58
CA LEU A 34 5.94 5.15 -5.94
C LEU A 34 6.40 6.30 -6.84
N CYS A 35 5.75 7.47 -6.73
CA CYS A 35 6.05 8.64 -7.58
C CYS A 35 6.60 9.84 -6.82
N GLY A 36 6.44 9.92 -5.51
CA GLY A 36 6.88 11.03 -4.67
C GLY A 36 5.94 12.24 -4.61
N HIS A 37 4.78 12.20 -5.29
CA HIS A 37 3.82 13.31 -5.26
C HIS A 37 2.82 13.17 -4.11
N GLY A 38 2.33 14.32 -3.60
CA GLY A 38 1.32 14.37 -2.55
C GLY A 38 -0.07 13.89 -2.99
N GLY A 39 -1.00 13.81 -2.03
CA GLY A 39 -2.39 13.43 -2.26
C GLY A 39 -2.62 11.92 -2.42
N ALA A 40 -1.67 11.09 -1.98
CA ALA A 40 -1.86 9.65 -1.90
C ALA A 40 -2.78 9.30 -0.73
N TYR A 41 -3.82 8.50 -1.00
CA TYR A 41 -4.82 8.11 -0.02
C TYR A 41 -4.96 6.58 0.12
N GLU A 42 -4.57 5.81 -0.90
CA GLU A 42 -4.67 4.35 -0.85
C GLU A 42 -3.49 3.73 -0.09
N LEU A 43 -3.79 2.64 0.61
CA LEU A 43 -2.81 1.82 1.30
C LEU A 43 -2.33 0.74 0.34
N ASP A 44 -1.05 0.82 -0.04
CA ASP A 44 -0.37 -0.21 -0.82
C ASP A 44 0.53 -1.07 0.08
N HIS A 45 0.66 -2.35 -0.26
CA HIS A 45 1.54 -3.26 0.47
C HIS A 45 2.89 -3.36 -0.22
N ASP A 46 3.96 -3.20 0.55
CA ASP A 46 5.33 -3.42 0.09
C ASP A 46 6.12 -4.28 1.10
N PRO A 47 6.50 -5.53 0.75
CA PRO A 47 6.24 -6.23 -0.50
C PRO A 47 4.75 -6.55 -0.73
N PRO A 48 4.33 -6.97 -1.95
CA PRO A 48 2.92 -7.25 -2.25
C PRO A 48 2.28 -8.24 -1.28
N ARG A 49 1.00 -8.05 -0.94
CA ARG A 49 0.27 -8.88 0.04
C ARG A 49 0.44 -10.39 -0.14
N LYS A 50 0.44 -10.89 -1.39
CA LYS A 50 0.64 -12.32 -1.69
C LYS A 50 2.03 -12.82 -1.26
N VAL A 51 3.06 -11.98 -1.35
CA VAL A 51 4.42 -12.29 -0.90
C VAL A 51 4.48 -12.32 0.63
N LEU A 52 3.88 -11.33 1.31
CA LEU A 52 3.80 -11.31 2.78
C LEU A 52 3.15 -12.59 3.34
N LEU A 53 2.01 -12.98 2.78
CA LEU A 53 1.32 -14.21 3.17
C LEU A 53 2.17 -15.47 2.93
N ARG A 54 2.91 -15.54 1.81
CA ARG A 54 3.80 -16.66 1.52
C ARG A 54 4.96 -16.76 2.51
N LEU A 55 5.43 -15.62 3.02
CA LEU A 55 6.49 -15.54 4.04
C LEU A 55 5.96 -15.74 5.47
N GLY A 56 4.65 -15.98 5.66
CA GLY A 56 4.04 -16.09 6.99
C GLY A 56 4.00 -14.77 7.76
N LEU A 57 4.16 -13.63 7.07
CA LEU A 57 4.14 -12.30 7.67
C LEU A 57 2.70 -11.76 7.72
N ASP A 58 2.41 -10.94 8.73
CA ASP A 58 1.11 -10.27 8.87
C ASP A 58 1.00 -9.13 7.83
N PRO A 59 0.08 -9.22 6.85
CA PRO A 59 -0.11 -8.17 5.87
C PRO A 59 -0.74 -6.90 6.45
N ASP A 60 -1.38 -6.97 7.62
CA ASP A 60 -1.93 -5.80 8.31
C ASP A 60 -0.90 -5.11 9.21
N ASP A 61 0.36 -5.59 9.25
CA ASP A 61 1.46 -4.92 9.95
C ASP A 61 1.77 -3.57 9.28
N PRO A 62 1.70 -2.44 10.01
CA PRO A 62 1.94 -1.10 9.47
C PRO A 62 3.30 -0.94 8.77
N ARG A 63 4.30 -1.76 9.11
CA ARG A 63 5.64 -1.71 8.49
C ARG A 63 5.61 -2.01 7.00
N PHE A 64 4.62 -2.75 6.53
CA PHE A 64 4.44 -3.09 5.12
C PHE A 64 3.45 -2.15 4.39
N HIS A 65 2.93 -1.14 5.07
CA HIS A 65 1.96 -0.20 4.50
C HIS A 65 2.66 1.04 3.97
N LYS A 66 2.32 1.42 2.73
CA LYS A 66 2.85 2.62 2.08
C LYS A 66 1.71 3.39 1.43
N ALA A 67 1.75 4.73 1.51
CA ALA A 67 0.76 5.58 0.88
C ALA A 67 0.98 5.61 -0.64
N ALA A 68 -0.04 5.31 -1.42
CA ALA A 68 0.03 5.33 -2.89
C ALA A 68 -1.22 5.96 -3.52
N HIS A 69 -1.06 6.50 -4.73
CA HIS A 69 -2.19 6.81 -5.60
C HIS A 69 -2.81 5.53 -6.15
N GLY A 70 -4.13 5.48 -6.21
CA GLY A 70 -4.90 4.34 -6.69
C GLY A 70 -6.25 4.75 -7.28
N SER A 71 -7.17 3.79 -7.44
CA SER A 71 -8.46 4.02 -8.10
C SER A 71 -9.32 5.12 -7.47
N SER A 72 -9.16 5.37 -6.17
CA SER A 72 -9.88 6.41 -5.42
C SER A 72 -9.13 7.75 -5.37
N CYS A 73 -7.86 7.78 -5.76
CA CYS A 73 -6.98 8.95 -5.67
C CYS A 73 -5.94 8.87 -6.79
N ARG A 74 -6.34 9.23 -8.01
CA ARG A 74 -5.43 9.28 -9.15
C ARG A 74 -4.40 10.39 -8.93
N CYS A 75 -3.13 10.13 -9.28
CA CYS A 75 -2.07 11.11 -9.14
C CYS A 75 -2.33 12.33 -10.04
N PRO A 76 -2.37 13.57 -9.52
CA PRO A 76 -2.61 14.76 -10.32
C PRO A 76 -1.41 15.12 -11.22
N THR A 77 -0.20 14.69 -10.85
CA THR A 77 1.02 14.97 -11.61
C THR A 77 1.34 13.88 -12.62
N CYS A 78 1.37 12.61 -12.20
CA CYS A 78 1.61 11.49 -13.13
C CYS A 78 0.40 11.21 -14.04
N GLY A 79 -0.80 11.62 -13.62
CA GLY A 79 -2.04 11.22 -14.30
C GLY A 79 -2.29 9.71 -14.22
N GLN A 80 -1.76 9.00 -13.21
CA GLN A 80 -1.87 7.54 -13.09
C GLN A 80 -2.39 7.08 -11.73
N CYS A 81 -3.00 5.90 -11.70
CA CYS A 81 -3.21 5.12 -10.48
C CYS A 81 -1.91 4.35 -10.17
N CYS A 82 -0.97 4.98 -9.48
CA CYS A 82 0.40 4.48 -9.33
C CYS A 82 0.46 3.02 -8.80
N ASN A 83 -0.39 2.64 -7.85
CA ASN A 83 -0.40 1.29 -7.30
C ASN A 83 -0.87 0.20 -8.30
N GLN A 84 -1.76 0.54 -9.23
CA GLN A 84 -2.21 -0.36 -10.30
C GLN A 84 -1.11 -0.54 -11.34
N VAL A 85 -0.46 0.56 -11.70
CA VAL A 85 0.69 0.59 -12.61
C VAL A 85 1.91 -0.14 -12.04
N LYS A 86 2.10 -0.16 -10.72
CA LYS A 86 3.11 -1.02 -10.07
C LYS A 86 2.82 -2.51 -10.32
N GLY A 87 1.54 -2.89 -10.26
CA GLY A 87 1.09 -4.26 -10.53
C GLY A 87 1.23 -4.66 -12.00
N ASP A 88 1.07 -3.69 -12.91
CA ASP A 88 1.26 -3.84 -14.34
C ASP A 88 2.55 -3.15 -14.79
N ARG A 89 3.68 -3.86 -14.62
CA ARG A 89 5.03 -3.32 -14.88
C ARG A 89 5.20 -2.71 -16.29
N ALA A 90 4.39 -3.13 -17.27
CA ALA A 90 4.43 -2.61 -18.63
C ALA A 90 3.83 -1.20 -18.76
N ALA A 91 2.92 -0.80 -17.87
CA ALA A 91 2.20 0.47 -17.94
C ALA A 91 2.91 1.64 -17.22
N ARG A 92 4.12 1.42 -16.67
CA ARG A 92 4.81 2.41 -15.82
C ARG A 92 5.37 3.56 -16.65
N ARG A 93 4.77 4.75 -16.52
CA ARG A 93 5.34 5.98 -17.07
C ARG A 93 6.40 6.53 -16.12
N SER A 94 7.42 7.17 -16.70
CA SER A 94 8.57 7.72 -15.97
C SER A 94 8.14 8.76 -14.93
N ARG A 95 8.86 8.76 -13.80
CA ARG A 95 8.65 9.67 -12.67
C ARG A 95 8.97 11.10 -13.11
N MET A 96 7.96 11.93 -13.33
CA MET A 96 8.17 13.38 -13.49
C MET A 96 8.47 13.96 -12.11
N VAL A 97 9.76 14.06 -11.78
CA VAL A 97 10.22 14.84 -10.63
C VAL A 97 10.08 16.30 -11.06
N ARG A 98 9.27 17.06 -10.32
CA ARG A 98 9.25 18.52 -10.40
C ARG A 98 10.18 19.05 -9.33
#